data_AF-A0A2G8RPS5-F1
#
_entry.id   AF-A0A2G8RPS5-F1
#
_cell.length_a   1.000
_cell.length_b   1.000
_cell.length_c   1.000
_cell.angle_alpha   90.00
_cell.angle_beta   90.00
_cell.angle_gamma   90.00
#
_symmetry.space_group_name_H-M   'P 1'
#
loop_
_entity.id
_entity.type
_entity.pdbx_description
1 polymer ?
#
loop_
_entity_poly.entity_id
_entity_poly.type
_entity_poly.pdbx_seq_one_letter_code
_entity_poly.pdbx_strand_id
1 'polypeptide(L)'
;MDRYRSQYRNVHRRNPYIRLYHRGERALPRSPLPSHAGLEAWIEAKKALHSVYYRNPSIFRDAKTIVVVGGGPSGQDLVSDLLAAGKNVVHSVTGAAREDLHDGRLKVRGRIARYGSLETGHLAFEDGSEESAVDRAALATGYKFDFPFFPAEVLRTSVPPPVPPLPGALYNSTYHAFPLGKHIFPLVSADEFPSSTVAFLGLPIRVAPLPLLEAQMRAVLHVFEHPESLDPTQEAIDIVSRYEALRARIVRGRASASSPSKPKPPLGGEEIDLGDLDLDTAPGLTAADGRVELAIASAWHRFDGHEQFAYRDALHGLSGAGHRVAGWEVEMYDAKGVLREEWRDLERLGEAGEWVKGVGAGEGEEGTKEWVELMRRLLRRAEERHHELSRL
;
A
#
# COMPACT_ATOMS: atom_id res chain seq x y z
N MET A 1 14.14 16.45 -42.45
CA MET A 1 13.97 15.28 -41.56
C MET A 1 15.28 14.78 -40.93
N ASP A 2 16.36 15.59 -40.92
CA ASP A 2 17.64 15.25 -40.26
C ASP A 2 18.23 16.46 -39.52
N ARG A 3 17.56 16.93 -38.46
CA ARG A 3 18.14 17.89 -37.49
C ARG A 3 17.73 17.62 -36.02
N TYR A 4 17.13 16.46 -35.72
CA TYR A 4 16.67 16.11 -34.37
C TYR A 4 17.36 14.88 -33.75
N ARG A 5 18.49 14.42 -34.32
CA ARG A 5 19.21 13.22 -33.85
C ARG A 5 20.55 13.46 -33.16
N SER A 6 20.93 14.71 -32.87
CA SER A 6 22.26 15.03 -32.31
C SER A 6 22.26 15.64 -30.89
N GLN A 7 21.15 15.64 -30.16
CA GLN A 7 21.10 16.18 -28.78
C GLN A 7 21.04 15.12 -27.66
N TYR A 8 20.99 13.82 -27.98
CA TYR A 8 20.93 12.73 -27.00
C TYR A 8 22.23 11.93 -26.88
N ARG A 9 23.40 12.59 -26.94
CA ARG A 9 24.70 11.91 -26.74
C ARG A 9 25.62 12.52 -25.68
N ASN A 10 25.12 13.39 -24.80
CA ASN A 10 25.90 13.90 -23.66
C ASN A 10 25.05 14.06 -22.40
N VAL A 11 24.44 12.98 -21.92
CA VAL A 11 23.96 12.87 -20.53
C VAL A 11 24.90 11.94 -19.77
N HIS A 12 26.21 12.21 -19.78
CA HIS A 12 27.17 11.50 -18.93
C HIS A 12 28.01 12.53 -18.17
N ARG A 13 27.96 12.40 -16.83
CA ARG A 13 28.55 13.23 -15.76
C ARG A 13 27.66 14.38 -15.25
N ARG A 14 26.57 14.01 -14.57
CA ARG A 14 25.92 14.86 -13.54
C ARG A 14 26.39 14.40 -12.16
N ASN A 15 26.57 15.37 -11.25
CA ASN A 15 27.13 15.29 -9.89
C ASN A 15 26.87 13.94 -9.17
N PRO A 16 27.90 13.17 -8.76
CA PRO A 16 27.72 11.77 -8.35
C PRO A 16 27.14 11.56 -6.94
N TYR A 17 26.96 12.61 -6.13
CA TYR A 17 26.84 12.45 -4.68
C TYR A 17 25.41 12.46 -4.11
N ILE A 18 24.37 12.80 -4.88
CA ILE A 18 22.99 12.86 -4.33
C ILE A 18 22.02 12.11 -5.25
N ARG A 19 21.30 11.13 -4.69
CA ARG A 19 20.29 10.34 -5.43
C ARG A 19 18.99 10.21 -4.63
N LEU A 20 17.88 10.43 -5.32
CA LEU A 20 16.53 10.32 -4.79
C LEU A 20 15.80 9.18 -5.50
N TYR A 21 15.15 8.32 -4.73
CA TYR A 21 14.41 7.20 -5.27
C TYR A 21 12.97 7.25 -4.80
N HIS A 22 12.06 7.25 -5.76
CA HIS A 22 10.63 7.28 -5.50
C HIS A 22 9.96 6.02 -6.03
N ARG A 23 8.93 5.56 -5.32
CA ARG A 23 8.09 4.43 -5.68
C ARG A 23 7.49 4.50 -7.10
N GLY A 24 7.45 5.69 -7.71
CA GLY A 24 6.76 5.96 -8.97
C GLY A 24 7.39 5.42 -10.26
N GLU A 25 8.63 4.92 -10.26
CA GLU A 25 9.36 4.72 -11.52
C GLU A 25 9.12 3.37 -12.24
N ARG A 26 8.44 2.40 -11.59
CA ARG A 26 7.91 1.17 -12.23
C ARG A 26 7.06 0.40 -11.22
N ALA A 27 5.75 0.43 -11.37
CA ALA A 27 4.84 -0.33 -10.51
C ALA A 27 4.87 -1.81 -10.92
N LEU A 28 5.86 -2.58 -10.44
CA LEU A 28 5.96 -4.01 -10.73
C LEU A 28 4.80 -4.75 -10.04
N PRO A 29 3.89 -5.39 -10.80
CA PRO A 29 2.76 -6.09 -10.21
C PRO A 29 3.25 -7.22 -9.33
N ARG A 30 2.68 -7.34 -8.12
CA ARG A 30 2.97 -8.48 -7.26
C ARG A 30 2.10 -9.64 -7.71
N SER A 31 2.70 -10.59 -8.42
CA SER A 31 2.05 -11.88 -8.65
C SER A 31 1.94 -12.60 -7.31
N PRO A 32 0.76 -13.15 -6.97
CA PRO A 32 0.63 -13.90 -5.74
C PRO A 32 1.18 -15.32 -5.96
N LEU A 33 2.43 -15.55 -5.54
CA LEU A 33 3.15 -16.83 -5.65
C LEU A 33 3.94 -17.05 -4.35
N PRO A 34 4.13 -18.30 -3.87
CA PRO A 34 3.95 -19.60 -4.54
C PRO A 34 2.63 -20.35 -4.22
N SER A 35 1.70 -19.76 -3.47
CA SER A 35 0.49 -20.41 -2.94
C SER A 35 -0.67 -20.61 -3.94
N HIS A 36 -0.47 -20.33 -5.23
CA HIS A 36 -1.54 -20.35 -6.24
C HIS A 36 -1.23 -21.29 -7.41
N ALA A 37 -1.26 -22.59 -7.13
CA ALA A 37 -1.12 -23.61 -8.18
C ALA A 37 -2.12 -23.36 -9.32
N GLY A 38 -1.63 -23.38 -10.57
CA GLY A 38 -2.43 -23.14 -11.78
C GLY A 38 -2.63 -21.68 -12.18
N LEU A 39 -2.22 -20.69 -11.37
CA LEU A 39 -2.34 -19.28 -11.73
C LEU A 39 -1.51 -18.92 -12.96
N GLU A 40 -0.31 -19.50 -13.09
CA GLU A 40 0.57 -19.29 -14.26
C GLU A 40 -0.14 -19.66 -15.57
N ALA A 41 -0.83 -20.80 -15.59
CA ALA A 41 -1.63 -21.23 -16.73
C ALA A 41 -2.78 -20.26 -17.02
N TRP A 42 -3.42 -19.69 -15.98
CA TRP A 42 -4.44 -18.65 -16.15
C TRP A 42 -3.85 -17.34 -16.71
N ILE A 43 -2.64 -16.95 -16.32
CA ILE A 43 -1.95 -15.77 -16.85
C ILE A 43 -1.57 -16.00 -18.31
N GLU A 44 -0.97 -17.15 -18.63
CA GLU A 44 -0.55 -17.52 -19.99
C GLU A 44 -1.75 -17.60 -20.95
N ALA A 45 -2.87 -18.15 -20.48
CA ALA A 45 -4.14 -18.19 -21.21
C ALA A 45 -4.87 -16.83 -21.26
N LYS A 46 -4.29 -15.75 -20.73
CA LYS A 46 -4.89 -14.41 -20.63
C LYS A 46 -6.23 -14.41 -19.90
N LYS A 47 -6.45 -15.36 -18.98
CA LYS A 47 -7.61 -15.40 -18.08
C LYS A 47 -7.38 -14.55 -16.83
N ALA A 48 -6.15 -14.43 -16.35
CA ALA A 48 -5.79 -13.58 -15.23
C ALA A 48 -5.07 -12.30 -15.70
N LEU A 49 -5.40 -11.16 -15.10
CA LEU A 49 -4.69 -9.90 -15.30
C LEU A 49 -4.50 -9.15 -13.99
N HIS A 50 -3.39 -8.43 -13.85
CA HIS A 50 -3.18 -7.57 -12.70
C HIS A 50 -3.94 -6.24 -12.84
N SER A 51 -4.44 -5.71 -11.72
CA SER A 51 -5.20 -4.45 -11.62
C SER A 51 -4.51 -3.25 -12.27
N VAL A 52 -3.17 -3.25 -12.35
CA VAL A 52 -2.39 -2.22 -13.08
C VAL A 52 -2.76 -2.09 -14.56
N TYR A 53 -3.26 -3.16 -15.18
CA TYR A 53 -3.70 -3.19 -16.57
C TYR A 53 -5.19 -2.93 -16.73
N TYR A 54 -5.93 -2.85 -15.63
CA TYR A 54 -7.34 -2.47 -15.64
C TYR A 54 -7.49 -0.99 -16.02
N ARG A 55 -8.48 -0.68 -16.85
CA ARG A 55 -8.82 0.70 -17.23
C ARG A 55 -10.30 0.98 -17.06
N ASN A 56 -11.13 0.02 -17.45
CA ASN A 56 -12.57 0.04 -17.31
C ASN A 56 -13.11 -1.40 -17.50
N PRO A 57 -14.40 -1.65 -17.23
CA PRO A 57 -14.99 -2.99 -17.30
C PRO A 57 -14.97 -3.61 -18.69
N SER A 58 -14.69 -2.82 -19.74
CA SER A 58 -14.77 -3.28 -21.12
C SER A 58 -13.67 -4.29 -21.51
N ILE A 59 -12.59 -4.37 -20.73
CA ILE A 59 -11.59 -5.46 -20.87
C ILE A 59 -12.18 -6.84 -20.58
N PHE A 60 -13.32 -6.88 -19.87
CA PHE A 60 -14.06 -8.09 -19.51
C PHE A 60 -15.43 -8.16 -20.21
N ARG A 61 -15.58 -7.58 -21.40
CA ARG A 61 -16.85 -7.60 -22.16
C ARG A 61 -17.41 -9.01 -22.29
N ASP A 62 -16.57 -9.97 -22.66
CA ASP A 62 -16.96 -11.35 -22.94
C ASP A 62 -17.06 -12.24 -21.69
N ALA A 63 -16.77 -11.71 -20.50
CA ALA A 63 -16.83 -12.43 -19.24
C ALA A 63 -18.14 -12.14 -18.51
N LYS A 64 -18.74 -13.16 -17.90
CA LYS A 64 -19.91 -13.03 -17.03
C LYS A 64 -19.51 -13.01 -15.56
N THR A 65 -18.60 -13.90 -15.16
CA THR A 65 -18.13 -14.05 -13.78
C THR A 65 -16.64 -13.79 -13.68
N ILE A 66 -16.25 -12.89 -12.78
CA ILE A 66 -14.87 -12.45 -12.61
C ILE A 66 -14.49 -12.65 -11.15
N VAL A 67 -13.35 -13.29 -10.88
CA VAL A 67 -12.77 -13.31 -9.54
C VAL A 67 -11.88 -12.10 -9.35
N VAL A 68 -12.09 -11.32 -8.29
CA VAL A 68 -11.22 -10.22 -7.85
C VAL A 68 -10.44 -10.71 -6.64
N VAL A 69 -9.10 -10.67 -6.72
CA VAL A 69 -8.23 -11.21 -5.67
C VAL A 69 -7.52 -10.07 -4.95
N GLY A 70 -7.84 -9.86 -3.68
CA GLY A 70 -7.27 -8.81 -2.84
C GLY A 70 -8.33 -7.92 -2.19
N GLY A 71 -8.20 -7.70 -0.87
CA GLY A 71 -9.13 -6.89 -0.07
C GLY A 71 -8.81 -5.39 0.01
N GLY A 72 -7.67 -4.96 -0.55
CA GLY A 72 -7.25 -3.57 -0.53
C GLY A 72 -8.10 -2.64 -1.42
N PRO A 73 -7.82 -1.32 -1.43
CA PRO A 73 -8.62 -0.33 -2.15
C PRO A 73 -8.86 -0.67 -3.63
N SER A 74 -7.81 -1.09 -4.35
CA SER A 74 -7.94 -1.48 -5.76
C SER A 74 -8.89 -2.66 -5.98
N GLY A 75 -8.94 -3.61 -5.04
CA GLY A 75 -9.86 -4.74 -5.10
C GLY A 75 -11.31 -4.29 -4.85
N GLN A 76 -11.53 -3.42 -3.88
CA GLN A 76 -12.85 -2.85 -3.57
C GLN A 76 -13.41 -2.02 -4.73
N ASP A 77 -12.58 -1.16 -5.34
CA ASP A 77 -12.97 -0.36 -6.49
C ASP A 77 -13.28 -1.25 -7.71
N LEU A 78 -12.48 -2.30 -7.95
CA LEU A 78 -12.76 -3.29 -8.99
C LEU A 78 -14.10 -4.01 -8.76
N VAL A 79 -14.37 -4.44 -7.54
CA VAL A 79 -15.66 -5.09 -7.20
C VAL A 79 -16.82 -4.14 -7.51
N SER A 80 -16.74 -2.89 -7.06
CA SER A 80 -17.78 -1.88 -7.29
C SER A 80 -18.01 -1.61 -8.78
N ASP A 81 -16.93 -1.37 -9.53
CA ASP A 81 -17.00 -1.03 -10.97
C ASP A 81 -17.52 -2.22 -11.82
N LEU A 82 -17.09 -3.44 -11.51
CA LEU A 82 -17.56 -4.65 -12.21
C LEU A 82 -19.03 -4.97 -11.90
N LEU A 83 -19.47 -4.78 -10.66
CA LEU A 83 -20.88 -4.95 -10.29
C LEU A 83 -21.76 -3.91 -10.99
N ALA A 84 -21.32 -2.65 -11.05
CA ALA A 84 -22.01 -1.59 -11.79
C ALA A 84 -22.11 -1.89 -13.29
N ALA A 85 -21.10 -2.54 -13.86
CA ALA A 85 -21.09 -3.01 -15.24
C ALA A 85 -21.92 -4.29 -15.49
N GLY A 86 -22.69 -4.76 -14.50
CA GLY A 86 -23.58 -5.92 -14.65
C GLY A 86 -22.88 -7.28 -14.54
N LYS A 87 -21.64 -7.34 -14.06
CA LYS A 87 -20.90 -8.60 -13.90
C LYS A 87 -21.26 -9.31 -12.59
N ASN A 88 -20.96 -10.60 -12.53
CA ASN A 88 -20.89 -11.36 -11.28
C ASN A 88 -19.45 -11.34 -10.77
N VAL A 89 -19.28 -11.13 -9.47
CA VAL A 89 -17.96 -10.96 -8.86
C VAL A 89 -17.78 -11.97 -7.73
N VAL A 90 -16.69 -12.73 -7.79
CA VAL A 90 -16.18 -13.48 -6.64
C VAL A 90 -15.06 -12.66 -6.03
N HIS A 91 -15.26 -12.09 -4.84
CA HIS A 91 -14.23 -11.30 -4.15
C HIS A 91 -13.47 -12.20 -3.18
N SER A 92 -12.25 -12.58 -3.56
CA SER A 92 -11.35 -13.37 -2.70
C SER A 92 -10.54 -12.43 -1.81
N VAL A 93 -10.77 -12.54 -0.51
CA VAL A 93 -10.11 -11.75 0.52
C VAL A 93 -9.57 -12.69 1.60
N THR A 94 -8.27 -12.58 1.89
CA THR A 94 -7.60 -13.38 2.92
C THR A 94 -8.33 -13.24 4.26
N GLY A 95 -8.71 -14.37 4.87
CA GLY A 95 -9.38 -14.41 6.17
C GLY A 95 -10.85 -13.94 6.18
N ALA A 96 -11.44 -13.64 5.02
CA ALA A 96 -12.86 -13.27 4.96
C ALA A 96 -13.77 -14.47 5.22
N ALA A 97 -14.86 -14.22 5.95
CA ALA A 97 -15.94 -15.19 6.07
C ALA A 97 -16.67 -15.32 4.73
N ARG A 98 -17.16 -16.53 4.45
CA ARG A 98 -17.96 -16.79 3.25
C ARG A 98 -19.30 -16.06 3.34
N GLU A 99 -19.59 -15.26 2.33
CA GLU A 99 -20.83 -14.49 2.25
C GLU A 99 -21.29 -14.35 0.80
N ASP A 100 -22.61 -14.38 0.59
CA ASP A 100 -23.24 -14.13 -0.71
C ASP A 100 -24.14 -12.90 -0.59
N LEU A 101 -23.88 -11.90 -1.42
CA LEU A 101 -24.49 -10.57 -1.41
C LEU A 101 -25.08 -10.25 -2.79
N HIS A 102 -25.94 -9.24 -2.86
CA HIS A 102 -26.56 -8.76 -4.10
C HIS A 102 -27.22 -9.90 -4.90
N ASP A 103 -28.06 -10.69 -4.24
CA ASP A 103 -28.74 -11.87 -4.82
C ASP A 103 -27.77 -12.88 -5.46
N GLY A 104 -26.57 -13.01 -4.88
CA GLY A 104 -25.51 -13.91 -5.34
C GLY A 104 -24.64 -13.36 -6.47
N ARG A 105 -24.85 -12.10 -6.90
CA ARG A 105 -23.97 -11.41 -7.85
C ARG A 105 -22.61 -11.07 -7.25
N LEU A 106 -22.53 -10.91 -5.93
CA LEU A 106 -21.27 -10.74 -5.21
C LEU A 106 -21.08 -11.91 -4.24
N LYS A 107 -19.99 -12.65 -4.42
CA LYS A 107 -19.61 -13.78 -3.56
C LYS A 107 -18.30 -13.44 -2.85
N VAL A 108 -18.32 -13.23 -1.55
CA VAL A 108 -17.11 -13.04 -0.75
C VAL A 108 -16.58 -14.40 -0.34
N ARG A 109 -15.30 -14.66 -0.61
CA ARG A 109 -14.62 -15.92 -0.34
C ARG A 109 -13.28 -15.68 0.33
N GLY A 110 -12.78 -16.72 1.02
CA GLY A 110 -11.45 -16.73 1.61
C GLY A 110 -10.33 -16.76 0.55
N ARG A 111 -9.12 -17.13 0.96
CA ARG A 111 -7.97 -17.26 0.04
C ARG A 111 -8.20 -18.40 -0.95
N ILE A 112 -7.83 -18.17 -2.20
CA ILE A 112 -7.77 -19.21 -3.24
C ILE A 112 -6.57 -20.11 -2.95
N ALA A 113 -6.79 -21.42 -2.86
CA ALA A 113 -5.73 -22.42 -2.74
C ALA A 113 -5.22 -22.87 -4.12
N ARG A 114 -6.11 -22.94 -5.13
CA ARG A 114 -5.75 -23.42 -6.46
C ARG A 114 -6.64 -22.84 -7.55
N TYR A 115 -6.02 -22.46 -8.66
CA TYR A 115 -6.67 -22.17 -9.92
C TYR A 115 -6.77 -23.48 -10.70
N GLY A 116 -7.97 -24.01 -10.82
CA GLY A 116 -8.27 -25.26 -11.49
C GLY A 116 -8.33 -25.13 -13.02
N SER A 117 -9.12 -26.00 -13.65
CA SER A 117 -9.19 -26.12 -15.12
C SER A 117 -9.57 -24.79 -15.78
N LEU A 118 -8.84 -24.46 -16.85
CA LEU A 118 -9.13 -23.32 -17.71
C LEU A 118 -10.48 -23.46 -18.41
N GLU A 119 -10.95 -24.67 -18.69
CA GLU A 119 -12.22 -24.88 -19.41
C GLU A 119 -13.42 -24.59 -18.50
N THR A 120 -13.41 -25.13 -17.28
CA THR A 120 -14.52 -24.99 -16.33
C THR A 120 -14.44 -23.71 -15.51
N GLY A 121 -13.28 -23.03 -15.49
CA GLY A 121 -13.08 -21.85 -14.66
C GLY A 121 -13.18 -22.20 -13.16
N HIS A 122 -12.64 -23.35 -12.78
CA HIS A 122 -12.71 -23.86 -11.41
C HIS A 122 -11.69 -23.17 -10.50
N LEU A 123 -12.12 -22.80 -9.29
CA LEU A 123 -11.28 -22.26 -8.22
C LEU A 123 -11.55 -23.05 -6.94
N ALA A 124 -10.48 -23.49 -6.27
CA ALA A 124 -10.56 -24.08 -4.94
C ALA A 124 -10.01 -23.10 -3.89
N PHE A 125 -10.66 -23.02 -2.74
CA PHE A 125 -10.32 -22.10 -1.64
C PHE A 125 -9.72 -22.88 -0.45
N GLU A 126 -8.99 -22.18 0.42
CA GLU A 126 -8.34 -22.79 1.59
C GLU A 126 -9.33 -23.36 2.62
N ASP A 127 -10.57 -22.86 2.64
CA ASP A 127 -11.66 -23.38 3.48
C ASP A 127 -12.28 -24.69 2.92
N GLY A 128 -11.74 -25.20 1.81
CA GLY A 128 -12.24 -26.39 1.12
C GLY A 128 -13.42 -26.12 0.20
N SER A 129 -13.92 -24.88 0.14
CA SER A 129 -14.98 -24.52 -0.79
C SER A 129 -14.46 -24.35 -2.21
N GLU A 130 -15.38 -24.39 -3.17
CA GLU A 130 -15.07 -24.30 -4.59
C GLU A 130 -16.04 -23.36 -5.30
N GLU A 131 -15.55 -22.70 -6.35
CA GLU A 131 -16.36 -21.95 -7.31
C GLU A 131 -16.02 -22.43 -8.73
N SER A 132 -16.99 -22.37 -9.63
CA SER A 132 -16.84 -22.77 -11.03
C SER A 132 -17.48 -21.73 -11.95
N ALA A 133 -17.27 -21.87 -13.26
CA ALA A 133 -17.73 -20.92 -14.27
C ALA A 133 -17.17 -19.50 -14.03
N VAL A 134 -15.92 -19.41 -13.56
CA VAL A 134 -15.17 -18.16 -13.49
C VAL A 134 -14.44 -17.94 -14.81
N ASP A 135 -14.79 -16.86 -15.50
CA ASP A 135 -14.27 -16.58 -16.84
C ASP A 135 -12.88 -15.93 -16.79
N ARG A 136 -12.69 -15.03 -15.82
CA ARG A 136 -11.50 -14.17 -15.69
C ARG A 136 -11.12 -13.93 -14.23
N ALA A 137 -9.86 -13.59 -14.01
CA ALA A 137 -9.32 -13.16 -12.72
C ALA A 137 -8.70 -11.76 -12.82
N ALA A 138 -9.04 -10.88 -11.88
CA ALA A 138 -8.44 -9.57 -11.68
C ALA A 138 -7.61 -9.60 -10.39
N LEU A 139 -6.29 -9.57 -10.53
CA LEU A 139 -5.34 -9.64 -9.42
C LEU A 139 -5.12 -8.22 -8.86
N ALA A 140 -5.71 -7.93 -7.70
CA ALA A 140 -5.56 -6.69 -6.94
C ALA A 140 -4.59 -6.88 -5.76
N THR A 141 -3.47 -7.55 -6.03
CA THR A 141 -2.52 -8.07 -5.04
C THR A 141 -1.36 -7.12 -4.73
N GLY A 142 -1.44 -5.88 -5.23
CA GLY A 142 -0.49 -4.83 -4.94
C GLY A 142 0.79 -4.91 -5.80
N TYR A 143 1.87 -4.31 -5.30
CA TYR A 143 3.09 -4.08 -6.06
C TYR A 143 4.33 -4.51 -5.29
N LYS A 144 5.42 -4.74 -6.02
CA LYS A 144 6.76 -4.94 -5.48
C LYS A 144 7.48 -3.59 -5.40
N PHE A 145 8.26 -3.37 -4.34
CA PHE A 145 9.30 -2.35 -4.37
C PHE A 145 10.44 -2.84 -5.25
N ASP A 146 10.83 -2.00 -6.21
CA ASP A 146 11.89 -2.29 -7.16
C ASP A 146 12.74 -1.03 -7.36
N PHE A 147 14.06 -1.22 -7.33
CA PHE A 147 15.03 -0.15 -7.41
C PHE A 147 16.18 -0.58 -8.36
N PRO A 148 15.89 -0.76 -9.65
CA PRO A 148 16.75 -1.48 -10.61
C PRO A 148 18.02 -0.70 -11.01
N PHE A 149 18.19 0.49 -10.47
CA PHE A 149 19.35 1.36 -10.65
C PHE A 149 20.42 1.16 -9.57
N PHE A 150 20.11 0.41 -8.50
CA PHE A 150 21.13 0.00 -7.54
C PHE A 150 21.86 -1.24 -8.05
N PRO A 151 23.20 -1.25 -7.99
CA PRO A 151 23.96 -2.48 -8.12
C PRO A 151 23.55 -3.48 -7.03
N ALA A 152 23.56 -4.77 -7.35
CA ALA A 152 23.17 -5.84 -6.41
C ALA A 152 24.10 -5.94 -5.19
N GLU A 153 25.32 -5.42 -5.33
CA GLU A 153 26.30 -5.32 -4.25
C GLU A 153 25.89 -4.29 -3.19
N VAL A 154 25.13 -3.26 -3.61
CA VAL A 154 24.70 -2.13 -2.78
C VAL A 154 23.31 -2.39 -2.20
N LEU A 155 22.37 -2.80 -3.06
CA LEU A 155 21.01 -3.17 -2.64
C LEU A 155 20.76 -4.65 -2.93
N ARG A 156 20.76 -5.45 -1.87
CA ARG A 156 20.53 -6.89 -1.96
C ARG A 156 19.05 -7.18 -2.06
N THR A 157 18.61 -7.79 -3.16
CA THR A 157 17.22 -8.23 -3.30
C THR A 157 17.00 -9.53 -2.53
N SER A 158 16.78 -9.42 -1.22
CA SER A 158 16.46 -10.55 -0.33
C SER A 158 15.84 -10.04 0.97
N VAL A 159 15.28 -10.96 1.76
CA VAL A 159 14.80 -10.64 3.12
C VAL A 159 16.01 -10.34 4.02
N PRO A 160 16.01 -9.22 4.78
CA PRO A 160 17.11 -8.91 5.68
C PRO A 160 17.22 -9.93 6.84
N PRO A 161 18.40 -10.06 7.46
CA PRO A 161 18.54 -10.89 8.66
C PRO A 161 17.76 -10.28 9.85
N PRO A 162 17.39 -11.10 10.85
CA PRO A 162 16.78 -10.63 12.08
C PRO A 162 17.69 -9.63 12.81
N VAL A 163 17.11 -8.60 13.42
CA VAL A 163 17.85 -7.59 14.21
C VAL A 163 17.47 -7.70 15.69
N PRO A 164 18.33 -7.29 16.66
CA PRO A 164 19.68 -6.73 16.51
C PRO A 164 20.80 -7.76 16.24
N PRO A 165 21.97 -7.35 15.69
CA PRO A 165 22.35 -5.99 15.27
C PRO A 165 21.74 -5.58 13.92
N LEU A 166 21.74 -4.29 13.60
CA LEU A 166 21.36 -3.84 12.25
C LEU A 166 22.34 -4.39 11.19
N PRO A 167 21.83 -4.79 10.02
CA PRO A 167 22.70 -5.23 8.93
C PRO A 167 23.51 -4.05 8.39
N GLY A 168 24.78 -4.29 8.08
CA GLY A 168 25.66 -3.27 7.49
C GLY A 168 25.41 -2.98 6.00
N ALA A 169 24.55 -3.76 5.34
CA ALA A 169 24.20 -3.63 3.92
C ALA A 169 22.70 -3.30 3.75
N LEU A 170 22.33 -2.74 2.60
CA LEU A 170 20.94 -2.43 2.28
C LEU A 170 20.24 -3.62 1.62
N TYR A 171 18.99 -3.87 2.01
CA TYR A 171 18.15 -4.96 1.55
C TYR A 171 16.84 -4.45 0.94
N ASN A 172 16.39 -5.10 -0.12
CA ASN A 172 15.04 -4.97 -0.67
C ASN A 172 14.36 -6.34 -0.68
N SER A 173 13.46 -6.56 0.27
CA SER A 173 12.64 -7.78 0.36
C SER A 173 11.49 -7.82 -0.66
N THR A 174 11.44 -6.84 -1.57
CA THR A 174 10.29 -6.45 -2.39
C THR A 174 9.11 -5.87 -1.61
N TYR A 175 9.10 -5.99 -0.28
CA TYR A 175 8.09 -5.45 0.63
C TYR A 175 8.57 -4.21 1.39
N HIS A 176 9.87 -4.03 1.55
CA HIS A 176 10.47 -2.79 2.04
C HIS A 176 11.91 -2.65 1.53
N ALA A 177 12.45 -1.44 1.69
CA ALA A 177 13.90 -1.21 1.77
C ALA A 177 14.32 -1.09 3.24
N PHE A 178 15.44 -1.71 3.63
CA PHE A 178 15.90 -1.80 5.02
C PHE A 178 17.43 -1.96 5.11
N PRO A 179 18.11 -1.37 6.10
CA PRO A 179 17.60 -0.53 7.17
C PRO A 179 17.55 0.95 6.74
N LEU A 180 16.44 1.63 7.06
CA LEU A 180 16.22 3.04 6.73
C LEU A 180 15.83 3.85 7.98
N GLY A 181 16.68 4.80 8.37
CA GLY A 181 16.35 5.84 9.35
C GLY A 181 15.20 6.71 8.84
N LYS A 182 14.22 6.97 9.71
CA LYS A 182 12.93 7.61 9.38
C LYS A 182 12.24 7.05 8.13
N HIS A 183 12.45 5.79 7.72
CA HIS A 183 11.98 5.23 6.43
C HIS A 183 12.51 5.94 5.17
N ILE A 184 13.57 6.74 5.27
CA ILE A 184 14.11 7.58 4.20
C ILE A 184 15.60 7.29 3.96
N PHE A 185 16.41 7.36 5.02
CA PHE A 185 17.87 7.44 4.92
C PHE A 185 18.52 6.08 5.20
N PRO A 186 19.33 5.51 4.30
CA PRO A 186 20.01 4.24 4.54
C PRO A 186 20.97 4.31 5.72
N LEU A 187 20.83 3.39 6.67
CA LEU A 187 21.77 3.21 7.78
C LEU A 187 22.70 2.03 7.50
N VAL A 188 23.58 2.21 6.51
CA VAL A 188 24.58 1.21 6.10
C VAL A 188 25.98 1.67 6.48
N SER A 189 26.99 0.82 6.26
CA SER A 189 28.38 1.22 6.51
C SER A 189 28.75 2.48 5.72
N ALA A 190 29.44 3.43 6.36
CA ALA A 190 29.90 4.66 5.71
C ALA A 190 30.87 4.38 4.54
N ASP A 191 31.52 3.22 4.54
CA ASP A 191 32.38 2.76 3.44
C ASP A 191 31.58 2.47 2.16
N GLU A 192 30.28 2.21 2.27
CA GLU A 192 29.40 1.97 1.13
C GLU A 192 28.91 3.30 0.55
N PHE A 193 28.22 4.10 1.36
CA PHE A 193 27.91 5.51 1.09
C PHE A 193 27.33 6.19 2.36
N PRO A 194 27.53 7.50 2.56
CA PRO A 194 26.92 8.22 3.70
C PRO A 194 25.39 8.29 3.61
N SER A 195 24.70 8.20 4.74
CA SER A 195 23.23 8.30 4.84
C SER A 195 22.64 9.61 4.29
N SER A 196 23.46 10.65 4.17
CA SER A 196 23.12 11.97 3.60
C SER A 196 23.35 12.08 2.08
N THR A 197 23.54 10.97 1.36
CA THR A 197 23.76 10.98 -0.11
C THR A 197 22.65 10.27 -0.90
N VAL A 198 21.87 9.44 -0.22
CA VAL A 198 20.81 8.62 -0.82
C VAL A 198 19.57 8.73 0.03
N ALA A 199 18.42 8.93 -0.60
CA ALA A 199 17.13 8.94 0.10
C ALA A 199 16.05 8.17 -0.67
N PHE A 200 15.19 7.50 0.09
CA PHE A 200 14.01 6.80 -0.40
C PHE A 200 12.75 7.58 -0.01
N LEU A 201 11.87 7.84 -0.99
CA LEU A 201 10.69 8.68 -0.83
C LEU A 201 9.41 7.92 -1.17
N GLY A 202 8.35 8.16 -0.40
CA GLY A 202 7.02 7.60 -0.63
C GLY A 202 6.91 6.10 -0.35
N LEU A 203 7.75 5.57 0.54
CA LEU A 203 7.67 4.19 1.00
C LEU A 203 6.48 3.92 1.94
N PRO A 204 6.16 4.79 2.92
CA PRO A 204 5.02 4.59 3.80
C PRO A 204 3.70 4.42 3.04
N ILE A 205 2.86 3.49 3.50
CA ILE A 205 1.53 3.19 2.95
C ILE A 205 0.46 3.29 4.04
N ARG A 206 -0.81 3.52 3.61
CA ARG A 206 -1.94 3.95 4.47
C ARG A 206 -1.77 5.35 5.05
N VAL A 207 -1.29 6.25 4.20
CA VAL A 207 -0.95 7.64 4.50
C VAL A 207 -1.56 8.58 3.47
N ALA A 208 -1.64 9.88 3.78
CA ALA A 208 -1.89 10.94 2.81
C ALA A 208 -0.60 11.20 1.98
N PRO A 209 -0.53 10.81 0.68
CA PRO A 209 0.76 10.73 -0.01
C PRO A 209 1.41 12.07 -0.32
N LEU A 210 0.64 13.07 -0.77
CA LEU A 210 1.21 14.36 -1.19
C LEU A 210 1.82 15.13 0.00
N PRO A 211 1.10 15.33 1.12
CA PRO A 211 1.68 16.03 2.28
C PRO A 211 2.84 15.25 2.91
N LEU A 212 2.80 13.91 2.85
CA LEU A 212 3.91 13.07 3.28
C LEU A 212 5.17 13.32 2.44
N LEU A 213 5.06 13.26 1.11
CA LEU A 213 6.20 13.45 0.21
C LEU A 213 6.83 14.83 0.37
N GLU A 214 6.01 15.86 0.60
CA GLU A 214 6.50 17.20 0.91
C GLU A 214 7.31 17.21 2.21
N ALA A 215 6.78 16.63 3.29
CA ALA A 215 7.49 16.53 4.57
C ALA A 215 8.81 15.74 4.43
N GLN A 216 8.79 14.62 3.71
CA GLN A 216 9.99 13.82 3.45
C GLN A 216 11.01 14.61 2.63
N MET A 217 10.60 15.35 1.60
CA MET A 217 11.50 16.15 0.78
C MET A 217 12.18 17.26 1.60
N ARG A 218 11.42 17.98 2.44
CA ARG A 218 11.98 19.01 3.32
C ARG A 218 13.02 18.42 4.28
N ALA A 219 12.72 17.28 4.89
CA ALA A 219 13.65 16.55 5.75
C ALA A 219 14.91 16.10 4.99
N VAL A 220 14.76 15.59 3.77
CA VAL A 220 15.89 15.17 2.92
C VAL A 220 16.80 16.34 2.57
N LEU A 221 16.24 17.47 2.12
CA LEU A 221 17.03 18.66 1.81
C LEU A 221 17.81 19.15 3.04
N HIS A 222 17.18 19.18 4.21
CA HIS A 222 17.83 19.57 5.46
C HIS A 222 18.99 18.62 5.83
N VAL A 223 18.78 17.30 5.78
CA VAL A 223 19.84 16.32 6.12
C VAL A 223 20.97 16.32 5.09
N PHE A 224 20.68 16.60 3.82
CA PHE A 224 21.73 16.70 2.79
C PHE A 224 22.58 17.96 2.96
N GLU A 225 22.00 19.05 3.46
CA GLU A 225 22.71 20.28 3.79
C GLU A 225 23.44 20.20 5.14
N HIS A 226 22.84 19.51 6.11
CA HIS A 226 23.31 19.35 7.49
C HIS A 226 23.35 17.86 7.88
N PRO A 227 24.33 17.06 7.41
CA PRO A 227 24.39 15.62 7.69
C PRO A 227 24.42 15.27 9.19
N GLU A 228 24.96 16.16 10.02
CA GLU A 228 25.01 16.05 11.48
C GLU A 228 23.64 16.13 12.18
N SER A 229 22.59 16.59 11.47
CA SER A 229 21.22 16.63 11.98
C SER A 229 20.58 15.24 12.12
N LEU A 230 21.12 14.24 11.41
CA LEU A 230 20.67 12.86 11.49
C LEU A 230 21.53 12.10 12.50
N ASP A 231 20.97 11.76 13.66
CA ASP A 231 21.64 10.94 14.67
C ASP A 231 21.53 9.44 14.33
N PRO A 232 22.58 8.78 13.82
CA PRO A 232 22.49 7.38 13.39
C PRO A 232 22.22 6.42 14.56
N THR A 233 22.58 6.80 15.79
CA THR A 233 22.37 5.98 16.98
C THR A 233 20.91 6.00 17.37
N GLN A 234 20.30 7.18 17.42
CA GLN A 234 18.85 7.29 17.69
C GLN A 234 18.04 6.60 16.59
N GLU A 235 18.40 6.80 15.32
CA GLU A 235 17.72 6.12 14.20
C GLU A 235 17.85 4.59 14.30
N ALA A 236 19.00 4.07 14.73
CA ALA A 236 19.17 2.64 14.94
C ALA A 236 18.29 2.10 16.08
N ILE A 237 18.17 2.85 17.19
CA ILE A 237 17.28 2.52 18.32
C ILE A 237 15.82 2.48 17.85
N ASP A 238 15.39 3.46 17.06
CA ASP A 238 14.02 3.56 16.55
C ASP A 238 13.68 2.39 15.62
N ILE A 239 14.61 2.01 14.74
CA ILE A 239 14.48 0.84 13.85
C ILE A 239 14.33 -0.44 14.67
N VAL A 240 15.23 -0.68 15.64
CA VAL A 240 15.17 -1.90 16.48
C VAL A 240 13.87 -1.93 17.29
N SER A 241 13.46 -0.80 17.86
CA SER A 241 12.21 -0.69 18.62
C SER A 241 10.98 -1.02 17.77
N ARG A 242 10.89 -0.47 16.55
CA ARG A 242 9.81 -0.80 15.60
C ARG A 242 9.83 -2.28 15.23
N TYR A 243 11.01 -2.82 14.94
CA TYR A 243 11.19 -4.23 14.60
C TYR A 243 10.68 -5.15 15.71
N GLU A 244 11.08 -4.92 16.96
CA GLU A 244 10.63 -5.72 18.10
C GLU A 244 9.12 -5.63 18.30
N ALA A 245 8.53 -4.44 18.18
CA ALA A 245 7.09 -4.23 18.28
C ALA A 245 6.32 -5.02 17.19
N LEU A 246 6.79 -4.96 15.94
CA LEU A 246 6.19 -5.69 14.82
C LEU A 246 6.34 -7.21 15.00
N ARG A 247 7.54 -7.67 15.37
CA ARG A 247 7.83 -9.08 15.64
C ARG A 247 6.92 -9.62 16.74
N ALA A 248 6.78 -8.89 17.85
CA ALA A 248 5.92 -9.28 18.96
C ALA A 248 4.44 -9.33 18.54
N ARG A 249 3.97 -8.39 17.73
CA ARG A 249 2.60 -8.39 17.17
C ARG A 249 2.36 -9.63 16.30
N ILE A 250 3.29 -9.94 15.40
CA ILE A 250 3.20 -11.08 14.47
C ILE A 250 3.24 -12.42 15.20
N VAL A 251 4.14 -12.58 16.17
CA VAL A 251 4.25 -13.82 16.96
C VAL A 251 2.99 -14.03 17.82
N ARG A 252 2.44 -12.97 18.43
CA ARG A 252 1.16 -13.07 19.18
C ARG A 252 -0.02 -13.43 18.28
N GLY A 253 -0.12 -12.82 17.09
CA GLY A 253 -1.20 -13.11 16.13
C GLY A 253 -1.21 -14.58 15.68
N ARG A 254 -0.03 -15.20 15.54
CA ARG A 254 0.07 -16.65 15.27
C ARG A 254 -0.45 -17.50 16.44
N ALA A 255 -0.15 -17.11 17.68
CA ALA A 255 -0.63 -17.84 18.85
C ALA A 255 -2.16 -17.75 18.97
N SER A 256 -2.77 -16.59 18.72
CA SER A 256 -4.23 -16.43 18.75
C SER A 256 -4.95 -17.15 17.61
N ALA A 257 -4.38 -17.20 16.40
CA ALA A 257 -4.95 -17.93 15.26
C ALA A 257 -5.03 -19.45 15.47
N SER A 258 -4.31 -20.00 16.47
CA SER A 258 -4.37 -21.42 16.84
C SER A 258 -5.52 -21.79 17.79
N SER A 259 -6.36 -20.82 18.21
CA SER A 259 -7.52 -21.04 19.10
C SER A 259 -8.85 -20.72 18.39
N PRO A 260 -9.86 -21.61 18.43
CA PRO A 260 -11.13 -21.37 17.76
C PRO A 260 -12.08 -20.59 18.68
N SER A 261 -12.23 -19.28 18.46
CA SER A 261 -13.50 -18.52 18.62
C SER A 261 -13.26 -17.02 18.83
N LYS A 262 -13.72 -16.21 17.88
CA LYS A 262 -14.64 -15.06 18.05
C LYS A 262 -14.85 -14.33 16.72
N PRO A 263 -16.04 -13.79 16.45
CA PRO A 263 -16.28 -12.98 15.26
C PRO A 263 -15.59 -11.62 15.40
N LYS A 264 -14.98 -11.17 14.31
CA LYS A 264 -14.20 -9.91 14.21
C LYS A 264 -15.15 -8.71 14.05
N PRO A 265 -14.94 -7.60 14.77
CA PRO A 265 -15.73 -6.38 14.56
C PRO A 265 -15.41 -5.75 13.19
N PRO A 266 -16.34 -4.98 12.61
CA PRO A 266 -16.12 -4.33 11.34
C PRO A 266 -15.21 -3.11 11.54
N LEU A 267 -14.26 -2.96 10.59
CA LEU A 267 -13.37 -1.81 10.40
C LEU A 267 -12.20 -1.68 11.40
N GLY A 268 -10.98 -1.74 10.87
CA GLY A 268 -9.76 -1.27 11.55
C GLY A 268 -8.80 -2.38 11.99
N GLY A 269 -8.23 -3.12 11.04
CA GLY A 269 -7.09 -4.01 11.31
C GLY A 269 -7.06 -5.22 10.39
N GLU A 270 -6.50 -5.07 9.19
CA GLU A 270 -6.06 -6.26 8.43
C GLU A 270 -4.92 -6.92 9.21
N GLU A 271 -5.19 -8.14 9.70
CA GLU A 271 -4.13 -9.02 10.19
C GLU A 271 -3.24 -9.41 9.03
N ILE A 272 -1.93 -9.36 9.25
CA ILE A 272 -0.95 -9.76 8.26
C ILE A 272 -0.84 -11.29 8.34
N ASP A 273 -1.52 -11.99 7.45
CA ASP A 273 -1.33 -13.43 7.30
C ASP A 273 -0.01 -13.71 6.59
N LEU A 274 0.83 -14.52 7.25
CA LEU A 274 2.21 -14.82 6.87
C LEU A 274 2.32 -15.75 5.65
N GLY A 275 1.20 -16.26 5.12
CA GLY A 275 1.14 -17.11 3.93
C GLY A 275 1.37 -16.39 2.59
N ASP A 276 1.26 -15.05 2.55
CA ASP A 276 1.27 -14.25 1.30
C ASP A 276 2.67 -13.76 0.87
N LEU A 277 3.73 -14.41 1.34
CA LEU A 277 5.04 -13.80 1.46
C LEU A 277 6.10 -14.58 0.67
N ASP A 278 6.61 -13.93 -0.39
CA ASP A 278 7.66 -14.37 -1.34
C ASP A 278 8.97 -14.77 -0.64
N LEU A 279 9.15 -16.05 -0.32
CA LEU A 279 10.35 -16.55 0.37
C LEU A 279 11.53 -16.70 -0.61
N ASP A 280 12.23 -15.60 -0.86
CA ASP A 280 13.65 -15.65 -1.23
C ASP A 280 14.48 -15.26 0.01
N THR A 281 14.69 -16.26 0.88
CA THR A 281 15.31 -16.07 2.19
C THR A 281 16.83 -15.90 2.05
N ALA A 282 17.42 -14.97 2.80
CA ALA A 282 18.87 -14.89 2.91
C ALA A 282 19.47 -16.24 3.42
N PRO A 283 20.70 -16.60 3.02
CA PRO A 283 21.34 -17.84 3.44
C PRO A 283 21.40 -17.96 4.98
N GLY A 284 20.94 -19.08 5.54
CA GLY A 284 21.02 -19.38 6.97
C GLY A 284 19.75 -19.13 7.80
N LEU A 285 18.67 -18.60 7.21
CA LEU A 285 17.35 -18.49 7.86
C LEU A 285 16.56 -19.81 7.75
N THR A 286 15.94 -20.25 8.85
CA THR A 286 14.94 -21.33 8.76
C THR A 286 13.72 -20.84 7.98
N ALA A 287 12.97 -21.74 7.34
CA ALA A 287 11.74 -21.37 6.64
C ALA A 287 10.69 -20.72 7.59
N ALA A 288 10.72 -21.05 8.89
CA ALA A 288 9.83 -20.46 9.88
C ALA A 288 10.22 -19.02 10.22
N ASP A 289 11.53 -18.78 10.41
CA ASP A 289 12.08 -17.45 10.69
C ASP A 289 11.95 -16.54 9.48
N GLY A 290 12.27 -17.05 8.28
CA GLY A 290 12.09 -16.32 7.03
C GLY A 290 10.66 -15.83 6.81
N ARG A 291 9.65 -16.61 7.20
CA ARG A 291 8.24 -16.14 7.17
C ARG A 291 8.00 -14.98 8.13
N VAL A 292 8.51 -15.05 9.35
CA VAL A 292 8.36 -13.96 10.34
C VAL A 292 9.00 -12.68 9.82
N GLU A 293 10.25 -12.76 9.36
CA GLU A 293 10.98 -11.62 8.81
C GLU A 293 10.26 -11.00 7.62
N LEU A 294 9.66 -11.82 6.76
CA LEU A 294 8.93 -11.33 5.61
C LEU A 294 7.59 -10.66 5.99
N ALA A 295 6.95 -11.06 7.08
CA ALA A 295 5.74 -10.37 7.55
C ALA A 295 6.09 -9.07 8.25
N ILE A 296 7.18 -9.05 9.02
CA ILE A 296 7.76 -7.79 9.50
C ILE A 296 8.02 -6.91 8.28
N ALA A 297 8.53 -7.49 7.20
CA ALA A 297 8.84 -6.75 6.01
C ALA A 297 7.63 -6.12 5.34
N SER A 298 6.57 -6.91 5.14
CA SER A 298 5.27 -6.46 4.61
C SER A 298 4.56 -5.43 5.52
N ALA A 299 4.82 -5.48 6.82
CA ALA A 299 4.29 -4.54 7.81
C ALA A 299 5.11 -3.25 7.91
N TRP A 300 6.38 -3.26 7.50
CA TRP A 300 7.37 -2.26 7.91
C TRP A 300 6.96 -0.83 7.60
N HIS A 301 6.52 -0.58 6.38
CA HIS A 301 6.07 0.72 5.89
C HIS A 301 4.54 0.92 6.01
N ARG A 302 3.80 -0.02 6.60
CA ARG A 302 2.37 0.15 6.86
C ARG A 302 2.19 0.97 8.12
N PHE A 303 1.54 2.12 7.96
CA PHE A 303 1.22 2.98 9.09
C PHE A 303 -0.21 2.72 9.53
N ASP A 304 -0.43 2.76 10.83
CA ASP A 304 -1.75 2.54 11.42
C ASP A 304 -2.28 3.82 12.07
N GLY A 305 -3.53 4.17 11.77
CA GLY A 305 -4.23 5.32 12.35
C GLY A 305 -3.49 6.65 12.17
N HIS A 306 -3.16 7.28 13.31
CA HIS A 306 -2.56 8.61 13.37
C HIS A 306 -1.02 8.60 13.33
N GLU A 307 -0.38 7.44 13.22
CA GLU A 307 1.08 7.29 13.12
C GLU A 307 1.69 8.19 12.03
N GLN A 308 1.00 8.33 10.90
CA GLN A 308 1.45 9.18 9.79
C GLN A 308 1.59 10.65 10.15
N PHE A 309 0.77 11.15 11.07
CA PHE A 309 0.75 12.57 11.43
C PHE A 309 1.89 12.85 12.39
N ALA A 310 2.10 11.97 13.38
CA ALA A 310 3.27 12.02 14.26
C ALA A 310 4.58 11.91 13.46
N TYR A 311 4.62 11.03 12.45
CA TYR A 311 5.76 10.92 11.55
C TYR A 311 6.00 12.21 10.75
N ARG A 312 4.96 12.81 10.16
CA ARG A 312 5.08 14.09 9.45
C ARG A 312 5.54 15.21 10.36
N ASP A 313 5.01 15.30 11.58
CA ASP A 313 5.45 16.25 12.60
C ASP A 313 6.93 16.09 12.93
N ALA A 314 7.40 14.84 13.09
CA ALA A 314 8.82 14.55 13.33
C ALA A 314 9.71 14.98 12.14
N LEU A 315 9.25 14.78 10.90
CA LEU A 315 9.98 15.24 9.70
C LEU A 315 10.01 16.77 9.59
N HIS A 316 8.90 17.44 9.87
CA HIS A 316 8.86 18.91 9.88
C HIS A 316 9.78 19.48 10.97
N GLY A 317 9.79 18.86 12.16
CA GLY A 317 10.72 19.17 13.23
C GLY A 317 12.18 19.01 12.82
N LEU A 318 12.53 17.90 12.15
CA LEU A 318 13.87 17.67 11.62
C LEU A 318 14.28 18.76 10.62
N SER A 319 13.37 19.18 9.73
CA SER A 319 13.68 20.20 8.72
C SER A 319 13.80 21.63 9.27
N GLY A 320 13.57 21.85 10.57
CA GLY A 320 13.54 23.18 11.19
C GLY A 320 12.38 24.07 10.72
N ALA A 321 11.46 23.55 9.91
CA ALA A 321 10.46 24.35 9.22
C ALA A 321 9.30 24.81 10.14
N GLY A 322 9.28 24.41 11.42
CA GLY A 322 8.29 24.87 12.41
C GLY A 322 6.83 24.46 12.13
N HIS A 323 6.57 23.74 11.04
CA HIS A 323 5.25 23.27 10.67
C HIS A 323 4.81 22.07 11.50
N ARG A 324 3.51 21.97 11.73
CA ARG A 324 2.85 20.82 12.33
C ARG A 324 1.64 20.48 11.48
N VAL A 325 1.27 19.20 11.47
CA VAL A 325 0.04 18.75 10.83
C VAL A 325 -1.14 19.49 11.44
N ALA A 326 -1.99 20.10 10.60
CA ALA A 326 -3.14 20.83 11.09
C ALA A 326 -4.20 19.86 11.66
N GLY A 327 -4.87 20.25 12.75
CA GLY A 327 -5.86 19.39 13.41
C GLY A 327 -7.01 18.95 12.50
N TRP A 328 -7.43 19.81 11.57
CA TRP A 328 -8.46 19.47 10.59
C TRP A 328 -8.02 18.33 9.65
N GLU A 329 -6.72 18.17 9.35
CA GLU A 329 -6.27 17.07 8.49
C GLU A 329 -6.53 15.71 9.14
N VAL A 330 -6.32 15.64 10.47
CA VAL A 330 -6.60 14.43 11.26
C VAL A 330 -8.10 14.14 11.28
N GLU A 331 -8.92 15.17 11.59
CA GLU A 331 -10.38 15.13 11.58
C GLU A 331 -10.92 14.59 10.24
N MET A 332 -10.48 15.18 9.12
CA MET A 332 -10.94 14.80 7.78
C MET A 332 -10.41 13.44 7.34
N TYR A 333 -9.21 13.03 7.79
CA TYR A 333 -8.68 11.72 7.48
C TYR A 333 -9.46 10.61 8.19
N ASP A 334 -9.91 10.83 9.42
CA ASP A 334 -10.76 9.89 10.14
C ASP A 334 -12.14 9.77 9.48
N ALA A 335 -12.69 10.89 9.01
CA ALA A 335 -13.99 10.94 8.33
C ALA A 335 -13.95 10.61 6.82
N LYS A 336 -12.79 10.25 6.26
CA LYS A 336 -12.60 10.08 4.79
C LYS A 336 -13.57 9.09 4.12
N GLY A 337 -14.04 8.08 4.86
CA GLY A 337 -15.01 7.10 4.35
C GLY A 337 -16.36 7.75 4.08
N VAL A 338 -16.89 8.47 5.09
CA VAL A 338 -18.14 9.23 5.01
C VAL A 338 -18.05 10.31 3.95
N LEU A 339 -16.96 11.09 3.93
CA LEU A 339 -16.73 12.13 2.92
C LEU A 339 -16.78 11.57 1.49
N ARG A 340 -16.18 10.41 1.26
CA ARG A 340 -16.18 9.76 -0.06
C ARG A 340 -17.57 9.29 -0.46
N GLU A 341 -18.33 8.71 0.47
CA GLU A 341 -19.68 8.22 0.23
C GLU A 341 -20.62 9.37 -0.15
N GLU A 342 -20.61 10.44 0.64
CA GLU A 342 -21.42 11.64 0.37
C GLU A 342 -21.03 12.31 -0.94
N TRP A 343 -19.73 12.39 -1.24
CA TRP A 343 -19.27 12.95 -2.50
C TRP A 343 -19.77 12.14 -3.71
N ARG A 344 -19.69 10.80 -3.64
CA ARG A 344 -20.22 9.91 -4.68
C ARG A 344 -21.73 10.04 -4.86
N ASP A 345 -22.48 10.24 -3.77
CA ASP A 345 -23.92 10.51 -3.84
C ASP A 345 -24.20 11.83 -4.56
N LEU A 346 -23.46 12.90 -4.26
CA LEU A 346 -23.59 14.19 -4.95
C LEU A 346 -23.24 14.09 -6.44
N GLU A 347 -22.22 13.31 -6.81
CA GLU A 347 -21.89 13.05 -8.22
C GLU A 347 -23.04 12.32 -8.92
N ARG A 348 -23.61 11.30 -8.27
CA ARG A 348 -24.76 10.54 -8.80
C ARG A 348 -26.01 11.41 -8.99
N LEU A 349 -26.21 12.40 -8.11
CA LEU A 349 -27.31 13.37 -8.20
C LEU A 349 -27.02 14.52 -9.20
N GLY A 350 -25.79 14.66 -9.67
CA GLY A 350 -25.37 15.78 -10.52
C GLY A 350 -25.19 17.10 -9.77
N GLU A 351 -25.13 17.08 -8.44
CA GLU A 351 -25.06 18.28 -7.57
C GLU A 351 -23.61 18.66 -7.20
N ALA A 352 -22.64 17.76 -7.38
CA ALA A 352 -21.25 17.96 -6.96
C ALA A 352 -20.62 19.27 -7.48
N GLY A 353 -20.97 19.68 -8.71
CA GLY A 353 -20.46 20.91 -9.32
C GLY A 353 -20.90 22.18 -8.60
N GLU A 354 -22.15 22.26 -8.14
CA GLU A 354 -22.64 23.42 -7.38
C GLU A 354 -22.09 23.44 -5.95
N TRP A 355 -21.76 22.28 -5.38
CA TRP A 355 -21.16 22.19 -4.05
C TRP A 355 -19.73 22.72 -3.99
N VAL A 356 -18.91 22.46 -5.02
CA VAL A 356 -17.51 22.90 -5.07
C VAL A 356 -17.33 24.28 -5.71
N LYS A 357 -18.41 24.88 -6.20
CA LYS A 357 -18.37 26.18 -6.87
C LYS A 357 -17.85 27.27 -5.93
N GLY A 358 -16.73 27.89 -6.32
CA GLY A 358 -16.09 28.94 -5.54
C GLY A 358 -15.25 28.44 -4.35
N VAL A 359 -15.13 27.13 -4.15
CA VAL A 359 -14.26 26.55 -3.11
C VAL A 359 -12.81 26.55 -3.58
N GLY A 360 -11.91 27.05 -2.75
CA GLY A 360 -10.49 27.21 -3.07
C GLY A 360 -10.19 28.43 -3.93
N ALA A 361 -11.09 29.42 -3.98
CA ALA A 361 -10.89 30.67 -4.70
C ALA A 361 -10.01 31.66 -3.92
N GLY A 362 -9.99 31.57 -2.58
CA GLY A 362 -9.07 32.32 -1.74
C GLY A 362 -7.60 31.86 -1.87
N GLU A 363 -6.66 32.78 -1.66
CA GLU A 363 -5.22 32.44 -1.63
C GLU A 363 -4.81 31.85 -0.28
N GLY A 364 -3.84 30.92 -0.31
CA GLY A 364 -3.19 30.39 0.88
C GLY A 364 -4.14 29.74 1.90
N GLU A 365 -4.12 30.25 3.13
CA GLU A 365 -4.95 29.72 4.22
C GLU A 365 -6.44 29.89 3.98
N GLU A 366 -6.86 30.96 3.29
CA GLU A 366 -8.28 31.22 3.07
C GLU A 366 -8.89 30.19 2.12
N GLY A 367 -8.21 29.89 1.02
CA GLY A 367 -8.61 28.79 0.12
C GLY A 367 -8.61 27.43 0.83
N THR A 368 -7.67 27.22 1.76
CA THR A 368 -7.66 26.00 2.59
C THR A 368 -8.89 25.92 3.50
N LYS A 369 -9.26 27.01 4.17
CA LYS A 369 -10.48 27.06 5.00
C LYS A 369 -11.74 26.79 4.20
N GLU A 370 -11.84 27.29 2.97
CA GLU A 370 -12.97 27.00 2.09
C GLU A 370 -13.11 25.50 1.82
N TRP A 371 -12.00 24.79 1.56
CA TRP A 371 -12.00 23.33 1.42
C TRP A 371 -12.41 22.62 2.71
N VAL A 372 -11.91 23.08 3.86
CA VAL A 372 -12.27 22.52 5.17
C VAL A 372 -13.76 22.71 5.45
N GLU A 373 -14.33 23.86 5.14
CA GLU A 373 -15.75 24.13 5.32
C GLU A 373 -16.62 23.30 4.39
N LEU A 374 -16.20 23.08 3.14
CA LEU A 374 -16.88 22.14 2.24
C LEU A 374 -16.93 20.74 2.83
N MET A 375 -15.80 20.22 3.34
CA MET A 375 -15.77 18.89 3.95
C MET A 375 -16.65 18.80 5.19
N ARG A 376 -16.65 19.82 6.06
CA ARG A 376 -17.56 19.89 7.21
C ARG A 376 -19.02 19.93 6.79
N ARG A 377 -19.35 20.64 5.70
CA ARG A 377 -20.71 20.66 5.13
C ARG A 377 -21.13 19.28 4.62
N LEU A 378 -20.22 18.50 4.03
CA LEU A 378 -20.47 17.11 3.63
C LEU A 378 -20.75 16.23 4.85
N LEU A 379 -19.99 16.38 5.95
CA LEU A 379 -20.23 15.62 7.18
C LEU A 379 -21.60 15.94 7.79
N ARG A 380 -21.99 17.22 7.85
CA ARG A 380 -23.33 17.62 8.31
C ARG A 380 -24.43 17.00 7.45
N ARG A 381 -24.26 16.96 6.13
CA ARG A 381 -25.20 16.29 5.22
C ARG A 381 -25.31 14.79 5.52
N ALA A 382 -24.19 14.11 5.79
CA ALA A 382 -24.21 12.70 6.18
C ALA A 382 -25.03 12.50 7.47
N GLU A 383 -24.77 13.32 8.49
CA GLU A 383 -25.50 13.27 9.77
C GLU A 383 -27.02 13.47 9.58
N GLU A 384 -27.43 14.44 8.74
CA GLU A 384 -28.84 14.70 8.42
C GLU A 384 -29.50 13.52 7.71
N ARG A 385 -28.80 12.85 6.78
CA ARG A 385 -29.32 11.69 6.03
C ARG A 385 -29.37 10.42 6.88
N HIS A 386 -28.46 10.27 7.83
CA HIS A 386 -28.30 9.08 8.66
C HIS A 386 -28.80 9.26 10.09
N HIS A 387 -29.69 10.23 10.34
CA HIS A 387 -30.17 10.64 11.66
C HIS A 387 -30.85 9.49 12.47
N GLU A 388 -31.20 8.37 11.84
CA GLU A 388 -31.68 7.14 12.49
C GLU A 388 -30.56 6.27 13.10
N LEU A 389 -29.33 6.35 12.61
CA LEU A 389 -28.15 5.65 13.14
C LEU A 389 -27.52 6.37 14.34
N SER A 390 -27.85 7.64 14.58
CA SER A 390 -27.33 8.47 15.68
C SER A 390 -28.10 8.28 17.01
N ARG A 391 -29.12 7.41 17.04
CA ARG A 391 -29.98 7.13 18.22
C ARG A 391 -29.93 5.66 18.70
N LEU A 392 -28.98 4.88 18.21
CA LEU A 392 -28.57 3.59 18.78
C LEU A 392 -27.16 3.73 19.35
#